data_AF-A0A7X3SPY2-F1
#
_entry.id   AF-A0A7X3SPY2-F1
#
_cell.length_a   1.000
_cell.length_b   1.000
_cell.length_c   1.000
_cell.angle_alpha   90.00
_cell.angle_beta   90.00
_cell.angle_gamma   90.00
#
_symmetry.space_group_name_H-M   'P 1'
#
loop_
_entity.id
_entity.type
_entity.pdbx_description
1 polymer ?
#
loop_
_entity_poly.entity_id
_entity_poly.type
_entity_poly.pdbx_seq_one_letter_code
_entity_poly.pdbx_strand_id
1 'polypeptide(L)' 'MADTDEVRGVALRIARAFIEAVPYWKTLTPDQQNDFVVEIVDEADQTVLTVPFRGVEDAGKPEAPDEQGL' A
#
# COMPACT_ATOMS: atom_id res chain seq x y z
N MET A 1 12.76 2.05 18.74
CA MET A 1 11.39 2.19 18.21
C MET A 1 11.49 1.71 16.79
N ALA A 2 10.75 0.68 16.38
CA ALA A 2 10.74 0.30 14.98
C ALA A 2 10.25 1.52 14.19
N ASP A 3 11.06 2.01 13.27
CA ASP A 3 10.73 3.18 12.49
C ASP A 3 9.47 2.86 11.68
N THR A 4 8.38 3.59 11.96
CA THR A 4 7.08 3.41 11.31
C THR A 4 7.18 3.41 9.79
N ASP A 5 8.24 4.03 9.25
CA ASP A 5 8.59 4.03 7.83
C ASP A 5 9.04 2.65 7.31
N GLU A 6 9.87 1.92 8.06
CA GLU A 6 10.28 0.55 7.70
C GLU A 6 9.08 -0.41 7.72
N VAL A 7 8.23 -0.28 8.72
CA VAL A 7 6.99 -1.07 8.86
C VAL A 7 6.03 -0.78 7.70
N ARG A 8 5.89 0.49 7.32
CA ARG A 8 5.13 0.89 6.13
C ARG A 8 5.70 0.26 4.86
N GLY A 9 7.02 0.26 4.70
CA GLY A 9 7.70 -0.36 3.56
C GLY A 9 7.41 -1.86 3.43
N VAL A 10 7.39 -2.59 4.55
CA VAL A 10 7.01 -4.02 4.57
C VAL A 10 5.54 -4.21 4.21
N ALA A 11 4.64 -3.40 4.78
CA ALA A 11 3.22 -3.46 4.47
C ALA A 11 2.93 -3.22 2.98
N LEU A 12 3.62 -2.26 2.35
CA LEU A 12 3.51 -2.00 0.91
C LEU A 12 3.98 -3.19 0.07
N ARG A 13 5.05 -3.89 0.49
CA ARG A 13 5.52 -5.11 -0.20
C ARG A 13 4.50 -6.26 -0.11
N ILE A 14 3.87 -6.43 1.05
CA ILE A 14 2.80 -7.44 1.23
C ILE A 14 1.61 -7.11 0.34
N ALA A 15 1.17 -5.86 0.36
CA ALA A 15 0.06 -5.42 -0.47
C ALA A 15 0.36 -5.61 -1.97
N ARG A 16 1.60 -5.34 -2.41
CA ARG A 16 2.04 -5.61 -3.78
C ARG A 16 1.98 -7.08 -4.15
N ALA A 17 2.51 -7.96 -3.30
CA ALA A 17 2.49 -9.39 -3.53
C ALA A 17 1.06 -9.93 -3.64
N PHE A 18 0.13 -9.40 -2.85
CA PHE A 18 -1.29 -9.74 -2.93
C PHE A 18 -1.92 -9.28 -4.25
N ILE A 19 -1.66 -8.03 -4.66
CA ILE A 19 -2.14 -7.49 -5.95
C ILE A 19 -1.67 -8.37 -7.12
N GLU A 20 -0.42 -8.82 -7.09
CA GLU A 20 0.16 -9.71 -8.11
C GLU A 20 -0.42 -11.13 -8.05
N ALA A 21 -0.76 -11.62 -6.86
CA ALA A 21 -1.32 -12.96 -6.66
C ALA A 21 -2.82 -13.07 -6.96
N VAL A 22 -3.59 -11.97 -6.84
CA VAL A 22 -5.04 -11.98 -7.02
C VAL A 22 -5.40 -11.70 -8.49
N PRO A 23 -5.85 -12.72 -9.25
CA PRO A 23 -5.98 -12.63 -10.71
C PRO A 23 -7.05 -11.63 -11.18
N TYR A 24 -8.02 -11.32 -10.33
CA TYR A 24 -9.11 -10.39 -10.61
C TYR A 24 -8.92 -9.01 -9.97
N TRP A 25 -7.75 -8.70 -9.40
CA TRP A 25 -7.50 -7.41 -8.75
C TRP A 25 -7.87 -6.22 -9.66
N LYS A 26 -7.44 -6.29 -10.92
CA LYS A 26 -7.70 -5.26 -11.93
C LYS A 26 -9.15 -5.17 -12.39
N THR A 27 -9.98 -6.15 -12.06
CA THR A 27 -11.42 -6.14 -12.38
C THR A 27 -12.26 -5.57 -11.25
N LEU A 28 -11.67 -5.38 -10.07
CA LEU A 28 -12.32 -4.70 -8.95
C LEU A 28 -12.47 -3.21 -9.25
N THR A 29 -13.57 -2.62 -8.79
CA THR A 29 -13.73 -1.16 -8.84
C THR A 29 -12.75 -0.51 -7.85
N PRO A 30 -12.41 0.78 -8.05
CA PRO A 30 -11.58 1.51 -7.08
C PRO A 30 -12.14 1.48 -5.66
N ASP A 31 -13.46 1.46 -5.52
CA ASP A 31 -14.16 1.35 -4.23
C ASP A 31 -13.90 -0.03 -3.60
N GLN A 32 -14.03 -1.11 -4.37
CA GLN A 32 -13.72 -2.47 -3.92
C GLN A 32 -12.25 -2.66 -3.57
N GLN A 33 -11.33 -2.00 -4.29
CA GLN A 33 -9.90 -2.06 -3.97
C GLN A 33 -9.56 -1.29 -2.69
N ASN A 34 -10.30 -0.24 -2.33
CA ASN A 34 -10.10 0.51 -1.09
C ASN A 34 -10.51 -0.25 0.17
N ASP A 35 -11.33 -1.31 0.02
CA ASP A 35 -11.70 -2.19 1.13
C ASP A 35 -10.50 -3.02 1.61
N PHE A 36 -9.48 -3.20 0.77
CA PHE A 36 -8.27 -3.95 1.12
C PHE A 36 -7.23 -3.06 1.80
N VAL A 37 -6.86 -3.45 3.02
CA VAL A 37 -5.84 -2.79 3.85
C VAL A 37 -4.89 -3.83 4.47
N VAL A 38 -3.64 -3.45 4.70
CA VAL A 38 -2.74 -4.17 5.59
C VAL A 38 -2.84 -3.51 6.96
N GLU A 39 -3.31 -4.25 7.95
CA GLU A 39 -3.29 -3.84 9.34
C GLU A 39 -2.10 -4.46 10.04
N ILE A 40 -1.31 -3.61 10.71
CA ILE A 40 -0.30 -4.05 11.65
C ILE A 40 -0.88 -3.85 13.03
N VAL A 41 -0.88 -4.91 13.82
CA VAL A 41 -1.35 -4.94 15.19
C VAL A 41 -0.19 -5.15 16.15
N ASP A 42 -0.31 -4.59 17.34
CA ASP A 42 0.58 -4.85 18.48
C ASP A 42 0.24 -6.20 19.15
N GLU A 43 1.09 -6.63 20.10
CA GLU A 43 0.88 -7.81 20.96
C GLU A 43 -0.46 -7.79 21.72
N ALA A 44 -1.07 -6.62 21.93
CA ALA A 44 -2.39 -6.46 22.52
C ALA A 44 -3.56 -6.47 21.49
N ASP A 45 -3.33 -6.90 20.25
CA ASP A 45 -4.30 -6.89 19.13
C ASP A 45 -4.81 -5.48 18.77
N GLN A 46 -4.07 -4.43 19.14
CA GLN A 46 -4.43 -3.06 18.80
C GLN A 46 -3.81 -2.66 17.46
N THR A 47 -4.62 -2.12 16.53
CA THR A 47 -4.11 -1.60 15.25
C THR A 47 -3.18 -0.42 15.49
N VAL A 48 -1.91 -0.59 15.12
CA VAL A 48 -0.87 0.44 15.22
C VAL A 48 -0.64 1.16 13.89
N LEU A 49 -0.94 0.50 12.77
CA LEU A 49 -0.85 1.10 11.44
C LEU A 49 -1.79 0.40 10.46
N THR A 50 -2.50 1.20 9.67
CA THR A 50 -3.33 0.75 8.56
C THR A 50 -2.74 1.28 7.26
N VAL A 51 -2.44 0.39 6.31
CA VAL A 51 -1.89 0.76 5.00
C VAL A 51 -2.88 0.33 3.91
N PRO A 52 -3.54 1.27 3.23
CA PRO A 52 -4.43 0.95 2.12
C PRO A 52 -3.64 0.50 0.89
N PHE A 53 -4.22 -0.43 0.12
CA PHE A 53 -3.58 -1.00 -1.07
C PHE A 53 -3.42 0.01 -2.21
N ARG A 54 -4.25 1.07 -2.24
CA ARG A 54 -4.27 2.10 -3.29
C ARG A 54 -2.95 2.87 -3.46
N GLY A 55 -2.07 2.89 -2.45
CA GLY A 55 -0.75 3.55 -2.53
C GLY A 55 0.37 2.71 -3.15
N VAL A 56 0.12 1.42 -3.41
CA VAL A 56 1.16 0.46 -3.83
C VAL A 56 1.51 0.59 -5.32
N GLU A 57 0.53 0.94 -6.15
CA GLU A 57 0.75 1.14 -7.59
C GLU A 57 1.48 2.46 -7.89
N ASP A 58 1.32 3.47 -7.04
CA ASP A 58 1.97 4.78 -7.19
C ASP A 58 3.43 4.78 -6.68
N ALA A 59 3.73 4.00 -5.64
CA ALA A 59 5.08 3.83 -5.09
C ALA A 59 6.09 3.15 -6.05
N GLY A 60 5.60 2.60 -7.18
CA GLY A 60 6.43 2.02 -8.24
C GLY A 60 6.60 2.93 -9.46
N LYS A 61 5.94 4.09 -9.51
CA LYS A 61 6.10 5.03 -10.61
C LYS A 61 7.25 5.99 -10.24
N PRO A 62 8.36 6.04 -11.00
CA PRO A 62 9.29 7.13 -10.84
C PRO A 62 8.49 8.42 -11.04
N GLU A 63 8.51 9.28 -10.02
CA GLU A 63 8.05 10.65 -10.08
C GLU A 63 8.61 11.24 -11.38
N ALA A 64 7.73 11.45 -12.36
CA ALA A 64 8.13 12.13 -13.58
C ALA A 64 8.58 13.52 -13.15
N PRO A 65 9.80 13.97 -13.52
CA PRO A 65 10.27 15.28 -13.10
C PRO A 65 9.24 16.31 -13.54
N ASP A 66 8.75 17.07 -12.57
CA ASP A 66 7.94 18.26 -12.75
C ASP A 66 8.43 19.05 -13.98
N GLU A 67 7.70 18.99 -15.10
CA GLU A 67 7.84 19.96 -16.19
C GLU A 67 7.27 21.30 -15.69
N GLN A 68 8.00 21.93 -14.77
CA GLN A 68 7.77 23.31 -14.34
C GLN A 68 8.61 24.23 -15.24
N GLY A 69 7.96 24.70 -16.30
CA GLY A 69 8.14 25.99 -16.98
C GLY A 69 9.53 26.58 -17.18
N LEU A 70 9.92 26.74 -18.46
CA LEU A 70 9.90 28.04 -19.15
C LEU A 70 9.99 27.85 -20.68
#